data_AF-A0A7U9QUA6-F1
#
_entry.id   AF-A0A7U9QUA6-F1
#
_cell.length_a   1.000
_cell.length_b   1.000
_cell.length_c   1.000
_cell.angle_alpha   90.00
_cell.angle_beta   90.00
_cell.angle_gamma   90.00
#
_symmetry.space_group_name_H-M   'P 1'
#
loop_
_entity.id
_entity.type
_entity.pdbx_description
1 polymer ?
#
loop_
_entity_poly.entity_id
_entity_poly.type
_entity_poly.pdbx_seq_one_letter_code
_entity_poly.pdbx_strand_id
1 'polypeptide(L)'
;MVAFYNTELLEKAGIDYTTIKTWDDFKEAGIKLYDETGVYMCTADTSATWQESILLAQAGTDFVDENGNPQVNSQAMIDGLTMWKECCSSVSRITLSKV
;
A
#
# COMPACT_ATOMS: atom_id res chain seq x y z
N MET A 1 8.49 -6.76 -5.71
CA MET A 1 7.61 -5.60 -5.94
C MET A 1 8.46 -4.42 -6.33
N VAL A 2 8.02 -3.59 -7.30
CA VAL A 2 8.66 -2.32 -7.65
C VAL A 2 7.66 -1.22 -7.34
N ALA A 3 8.03 -0.27 -6.51
CA ALA A 3 7.23 0.93 -6.26
C ALA A 3 7.62 2.01 -7.26
N PHE A 4 6.62 2.65 -7.88
CA PHE A 4 6.82 3.79 -8.77
C PHE A 4 6.56 5.07 -8.01
N TYR A 5 7.51 6.01 -8.06
CA TYR A 5 7.45 7.27 -7.35
C TYR A 5 7.49 8.43 -8.35
N ASN A 6 6.69 9.47 -8.09
CA ASN A 6 6.81 10.74 -8.79
C ASN A 6 7.86 11.60 -8.06
N THR A 7 9.10 11.58 -8.53
CA THR A 7 10.23 12.25 -7.87
C THR A 7 10.01 13.76 -7.74
N GLU A 8 9.42 14.42 -8.74
CA GLU A 8 9.16 15.86 -8.68
C GLU A 8 8.16 16.24 -7.57
N LEU A 9 7.14 15.41 -7.35
CA LEU A 9 6.15 15.64 -6.28
C LEU A 9 6.75 15.35 -4.90
N LEU A 10 7.54 14.28 -4.78
CA LEU A 10 8.18 13.92 -3.52
C LEU A 10 9.25 14.94 -3.12
N GLU A 11 10.06 15.44 -4.06
CA GLU A 11 11.04 16.49 -3.80
C GLU A 11 10.37 17.79 -3.35
N LYS A 12 9.26 18.18 -3.99
CA LYS A 12 8.45 19.34 -3.56
C LYS A 12 7.90 19.17 -2.14
N ALA A 13 7.58 17.94 -1.76
CA ALA A 13 7.12 17.59 -0.42
C ALA A 13 8.26 17.32 0.59
N GLY A 14 9.52 17.50 0.19
CA GLY A 14 10.68 17.17 1.00
C GLY A 14 10.72 15.72 1.49
N ILE A 15 10.27 14.77 0.65
CA ILE A 15 10.29 13.33 0.92
C ILE A 15 11.42 12.70 0.13
N ASP A 16 12.36 12.05 0.82
CA ASP A 16 13.38 11.22 0.20
C ASP A 16 12.85 9.80 0.01
N TYR A 17 12.59 9.40 -1.23
CA TYR A 17 12.07 8.06 -1.53
C TYR A 17 13.09 6.95 -1.24
N THR A 18 14.39 7.27 -1.14
CA THR A 18 15.44 6.26 -0.88
C THR A 18 15.44 5.78 0.56
N THR A 19 14.80 6.53 1.47
CA THR A 19 14.65 6.13 2.88
C THR A 19 13.44 5.23 3.12
N ILE A 20 12.51 5.12 2.15
CA ILE A 20 11.31 4.30 2.26
C ILE A 20 11.68 2.83 2.06
N LYS A 21 11.70 2.05 3.15
CA LYS A 21 12.07 0.63 3.12
C LYS A 21 10.96 -0.29 3.60
N THR A 22 10.07 0.23 4.42
CA THR A 22 8.97 -0.50 5.03
C THR A 22 7.63 0.08 4.58
N TRP A 23 6.55 -0.68 4.81
CA TRP A 23 5.20 -0.21 4.57
C TRP A 23 4.79 0.94 5.51
N ASP A 24 5.37 1.00 6.71
CA ASP A 24 5.16 2.12 7.64
C ASP A 24 5.82 3.40 7.11
N ASP A 25 7.07 3.32 6.61
CA ASP A 25 7.73 4.46 5.95
C ASP A 25 6.90 4.97 4.76
N PHE A 26 6.33 4.03 3.99
CA PHE A 26 5.49 4.35 2.84
C PHE A 26 4.18 5.04 3.28
N LYS A 27 3.57 4.60 4.38
CA LYS A 27 2.37 5.23 4.94
C LYS A 27 2.66 6.66 5.43
N GLU A 28 3.76 6.87 6.14
CA GLU A 28 4.17 8.19 6.64
C GLU A 28 4.49 9.17 5.50
N ALA A 29 5.25 8.71 4.49
CA ALA A 29 5.52 9.49 3.29
C ALA A 29 4.23 9.87 2.54
N GLY A 30 3.27 8.93 2.46
CA GLY A 30 1.98 9.17 1.81
C GLY A 30 1.13 10.23 2.51
N ILE A 31 1.11 10.22 3.84
CA ILE A 31 0.44 11.24 4.65
C ILE A 31 1.08 12.61 4.42
N LYS A 32 2.42 12.69 4.52
CA LYS A 32 3.15 13.94 4.33
C LYS A 32 2.94 14.52 2.92
N LEU A 33 2.99 13.69 1.89
CA LEU A 33 2.78 14.13 0.51
C LEU A 33 1.38 14.75 0.35
N TYR A 34 0.36 14.11 0.94
CA TYR A 34 -1.01 14.61 0.87
C TYR A 34 -1.18 15.93 1.62
N ASP A 35 -0.61 16.06 2.81
CA ASP A 35 -0.71 17.30 3.59
C ASP A 35 -0.05 18.49 2.88
N GLU A 36 1.04 18.26 2.15
CA GLU A 36 1.77 19.32 1.44
C GLU A 36 1.22 19.63 0.05
N THR A 37 0.68 18.63 -0.66
CA THR A 37 0.32 18.78 -2.09
C THR A 37 -1.15 18.50 -2.41
N GLY A 38 -1.88 17.85 -1.51
CA GLY A 38 -3.24 17.34 -1.74
C GLY A 38 -3.31 16.12 -2.66
N VAL A 39 -2.16 15.54 -3.05
CA VAL A 39 -2.07 14.40 -3.97
C VAL A 39 -1.85 13.10 -3.19
N TYR A 40 -2.54 12.04 -3.62
CA TYR A 40 -2.42 10.71 -3.03
C TYR A 40 -1.18 9.99 -3.57
N MET A 41 -0.36 9.44 -2.66
CA MET A 41 0.84 8.66 -3.04
C MET A 41 0.53 7.22 -3.48
N CYS A 42 -0.64 6.71 -3.11
CA CYS A 42 -1.03 5.32 -3.30
C CYS A 42 -2.38 5.22 -4.01
N THR A 43 -2.52 4.23 -4.89
CA THR A 43 -3.76 3.91 -5.61
C THR A 43 -4.09 2.44 -5.41
N ALA A 44 -5.32 2.13 -4.97
CA ALA A 44 -5.83 0.75 -4.96
C ALA A 44 -6.48 0.42 -6.30
N ASP A 45 -5.85 -0.46 -7.08
CA ASP A 45 -6.49 -1.08 -8.24
C ASP A 45 -7.46 -2.16 -7.74
N THR A 46 -8.73 -2.09 -8.16
CA THR A 46 -9.78 -3.05 -7.78
C THR A 46 -10.22 -3.92 -8.95
N SER A 47 -9.59 -3.79 -10.12
CA SER A 47 -9.98 -4.44 -11.37
C SER A 47 -9.26 -5.77 -11.61
N ALA A 48 -8.14 -5.99 -10.93
CA ALA A 48 -7.30 -7.17 -11.13
C ALA A 48 -6.59 -7.59 -9.83
N THR A 49 -6.24 -8.87 -9.72
CA THR A 49 -5.77 -9.51 -8.48
C THR A 49 -4.24 -9.52 -8.31
N TRP A 50 -3.52 -8.77 -9.14
CA TRP A 50 -2.05 -8.75 -9.16
C TRP A 50 -1.48 -8.15 -7.89
N GLN A 51 -2.21 -7.20 -7.28
CA GLN A 51 -1.87 -6.56 -6.02
C GLN A 51 -1.79 -7.60 -4.89
N GLU A 52 -2.83 -8.43 -4.78
CA GLU A 52 -2.98 -9.48 -3.77
C GLU A 52 -1.93 -10.58 -3.97
N SER A 53 -1.67 -10.98 -5.22
CA SER A 53 -0.57 -11.91 -5.54
C SER A 53 0.77 -11.42 -4.99
N ILE A 54 1.05 -10.12 -5.13
CA ILE A 54 2.32 -9.54 -4.67
C ILE A 54 2.38 -9.49 -3.14
N LEU A 55 1.27 -9.11 -2.48
CA LEU A 55 1.18 -9.07 -1.02
C LEU A 55 1.40 -10.47 -0.41
N LEU A 56 0.76 -11.49 -0.97
CA LEU A 56 0.95 -12.87 -0.55
C LEU A 56 2.38 -13.34 -0.81
N ALA A 57 2.95 -13.04 -1.97
CA ALA A 57 4.34 -13.40 -2.28
C ALA A 57 5.35 -12.74 -1.33
N GLN A 58 5.09 -11.50 -0.87
CA GLN A 58 5.91 -10.84 0.16
C GLN A 58 5.78 -11.53 1.53
N ALA A 59 4.64 -12.12 1.83
CA ALA A 59 4.42 -12.95 3.01
C ALA A 59 4.90 -14.41 2.84
N GLY A 60 5.50 -14.75 1.69
CA GLY A 60 6.01 -16.09 1.41
C GLY A 60 4.91 -17.14 1.15
N THR A 61 3.72 -16.71 0.74
CA THR A 61 2.58 -17.59 0.47
C THR A 61 1.91 -17.26 -0.88
N ASP A 62 0.85 -17.98 -1.22
CA ASP A 62 0.05 -17.82 -2.44
C ASP A 62 -1.44 -18.09 -2.15
N PHE A 63 -2.31 -17.95 -3.15
CA PHE A 63 -3.75 -18.23 -3.02
C PHE A 63 -4.05 -19.71 -2.78
N VAL A 64 -3.08 -20.58 -3.05
CA VAL A 64 -3.19 -22.04 -2.97
C VAL A 64 -2.03 -22.57 -2.14
N ASP A 65 -2.28 -23.56 -1.29
CA ASP A 65 -1.24 -24.22 -0.50
C ASP A 65 -0.43 -25.24 -1.33
N GLU A 66 0.61 -25.83 -0.74
CA GLU A 66 1.46 -26.84 -1.41
C GLU A 66 0.69 -28.09 -1.87
N ASN A 67 -0.48 -28.36 -1.29
CA ASN A 67 -1.34 -29.50 -1.61
C ASN A 67 -2.42 -29.17 -2.65
N GLY A 68 -2.47 -27.93 -3.15
CA GLY A 68 -3.49 -27.50 -4.11
C GLY A 68 -4.80 -27.01 -3.47
N ASN A 69 -4.87 -26.85 -2.15
CA ASN A 69 -6.07 -26.34 -1.48
C ASN A 69 -6.09 -24.81 -1.51
N PRO A 70 -7.26 -24.19 -1.74
CA PRO A 70 -7.39 -22.73 -1.67
C PRO A 70 -7.19 -22.22 -0.24
N GLN A 71 -6.39 -21.16 -0.09
CA GLN A 71 -6.12 -20.47 1.17
C GLN A 71 -6.36 -18.95 1.06
N VAL A 72 -7.38 -18.57 0.29
CA VAL A 72 -7.74 -17.16 0.03
C VAL A 72 -8.15 -16.36 1.27
N ASN A 73 -8.50 -17.03 2.36
CA ASN A 73 -8.84 -16.43 3.66
C ASN A 73 -7.74 -16.63 4.71
N SER A 74 -6.50 -16.89 4.28
CA SER A 74 -5.35 -17.04 5.17
C SER A 74 -5.08 -15.75 5.95
N GLN A 75 -4.39 -15.88 7.09
CA GLN A 75 -3.97 -14.72 7.89
C GLN A 75 -3.10 -13.77 7.09
N ALA A 76 -2.23 -14.29 6.22
CA ALA A 76 -1.41 -13.48 5.32
C ALA A 76 -2.25 -12.61 4.37
N MET A 77 -3.35 -13.15 3.83
CA MET A 77 -4.27 -12.36 3.00
C MET A 77 -4.95 -11.26 3.82
N ILE A 78 -5.41 -11.59 5.03
CA ILE A 78 -6.06 -10.64 5.94
C ILE A 78 -5.10 -9.50 6.29
N ASP A 79 -3.87 -9.82 6.66
CA ASP A 79 -2.85 -8.85 7.05
C ASP A 79 -2.45 -7.97 5.85
N GLY A 80 -2.21 -8.58 4.68
CA GLY A 80 -1.86 -7.86 3.46
C GLY A 80 -2.96 -6.89 3.01
N LEU A 81 -4.22 -7.34 2.96
CA LEU A 81 -5.36 -6.49 2.60
C LEU A 81 -5.64 -5.42 3.66
N THR A 82 -5.43 -5.72 4.95
CA THR A 82 -5.60 -4.73 6.03
C THR A 82 -4.55 -3.64 5.91
N MET A 83 -3.28 -4.01 5.75
CA MET A 83 -2.19 -3.07 5.52
C MET A 83 -2.44 -2.22 4.26
N TRP A 84 -2.89 -2.85 3.16
CA TRP A 84 -3.20 -2.15 1.92
C TRP A 84 -4.35 -1.16 2.10
N LYS A 85 -5.43 -1.58 2.77
CA LYS A 85 -6.55 -0.71 3.13
C LYS A 85 -6.07 0.45 3.99
N GLU A 86 -5.22 0.23 4.98
CA GLU A 86 -4.68 1.30 5.81
C GLU A 86 -3.78 2.26 5.05
N CYS A 87 -2.98 1.77 4.10
CA CYS A 87 -2.12 2.59 3.27
C CYS A 87 -2.95 3.51 2.36
N CYS A 88 -4.02 3.01 1.75
CA CYS A 88 -4.91 3.83 0.94
C CYS A 88 -5.87 4.68 1.79
N SER A 89 -6.24 4.20 2.98
CA SER A 89 -7.22 4.87 3.85
C SER A 89 -6.62 5.84 4.85
N SER A 90 -5.34 5.77 5.19
CA SER A 90 -4.68 6.80 6.01
C SER A 90 -4.77 8.16 5.33
N VAL A 91 -4.67 8.14 4.00
CA VAL A 91 -4.86 9.32 3.16
C VAL A 91 -6.36 9.68 3.01
N SER A 92 -7.28 8.70 3.05
CA SER A 92 -8.75 8.95 2.97
C SER A 92 -9.43 9.31 4.30
N ARG A 93 -8.85 8.94 5.44
CA ARG A 93 -9.36 9.28 6.79
C ARG A 93 -9.26 10.77 7.08
N ILE A 94 -8.30 11.47 6.47
CA ILE A 94 -8.24 12.94 6.49
C ILE A 94 -9.51 13.55 5.84
N THR A 95 -10.05 12.87 4.82
CA THR A 95 -11.25 13.30 4.08
C THR A 95 -12.54 12.92 4.82
N LEU A 96 -12.62 11.75 5.47
CA LEU A 96 -13.79 11.30 6.24
C LEU A 96 -13.96 12.01 7.59
N SER A 97 -12.93 12.68 8.11
CA SER A 97 -13.04 13.52 9.32
C SER A 97 -13.62 14.93 9.04
N LYS A 98 -13.86 15.28 7.78
CA LYS A 98 -14.36 16.60 7.35
C LYS A 98 -15.77 16.57 6.76
N VAL A 99 -16.53 15.48 6.95
CA VAL A 99 -17.95 15.38 6.58
C VAL A 99 -18.76 14.87 7.77
#